data_AF-A0AAD9GN74-F1
#
_entry.id   AF-A0AAD9GN74-F1
#
_cell.length_a   1.000
_cell.length_b   1.000
_cell.length_c   1.000
_cell.angle_alpha   90.00
_cell.angle_beta   90.00
_cell.angle_gamma   90.00
#
_symmetry.space_group_name_H-M   'P 1'
#
loop_
_entity.id
_entity.type
_entity.pdbx_description
1 polymer ?
#
loop_
_entity_poly.entity_id
_entity_poly.type
_entity_poly.pdbx_seq_one_letter_code
_entity_poly.pdbx_strand_id
1 'polypeptide(L)'
;MPMSSDLHARCARLHADLSRHVLAWPFLEPVDPVALNVPTYFDVISNPMDLGTMGAKLNAGDYHDPAEYRADLLLMFANAIEFNQDDEREDSVANMARQFQVVARAKWDSYFSEAALTDWGAKAELQAQERFIQRAKERRVISRWKRDSFVARLNRDKMDERRRLVASHGE
;
A
#
# COMPACT_ATOMS: atom_id res chain seq x y z
N MET A 1 -0.54 25.26 -6.97
CA MET A 1 -1.71 25.67 -7.77
C MET A 1 -2.59 24.45 -7.91
N PRO A 2 -3.93 24.56 -7.86
CA PRO A 2 -4.80 23.42 -8.13
C PRO A 2 -4.58 22.90 -9.56
N MET A 3 -4.78 21.59 -9.76
CA MET A 3 -4.76 20.96 -11.08
C MET A 3 -5.74 21.66 -12.03
N SER A 4 -5.41 21.73 -13.32
CA SER A 4 -6.31 22.36 -14.31
C SER A 4 -7.66 21.63 -14.38
N SER A 5 -8.72 22.37 -14.74
CA SER A 5 -10.08 21.82 -14.77
C SER A 5 -10.23 20.64 -15.74
N ASP A 6 -9.54 20.68 -16.89
CA ASP A 6 -9.55 19.59 -17.86
C ASP A 6 -8.88 18.32 -17.30
N LEU A 7 -7.69 18.46 -16.71
CA LEU A 7 -6.97 17.34 -16.10
C LEU A 7 -7.74 16.77 -14.91
N HIS A 8 -8.31 17.62 -14.08
CA HIS A 8 -9.20 17.22 -13.00
C HIS A 8 -10.40 16.42 -13.52
N ALA A 9 -11.08 16.90 -14.57
CA ALA A 9 -12.22 16.22 -15.15
C ALA A 9 -11.84 14.85 -15.76
N ARG A 10 -10.62 14.71 -16.30
CA ARG A 10 -10.10 13.40 -16.75
C ARG A 10 -9.87 12.45 -15.59
N CYS A 11 -9.24 12.91 -14.50
CA CYS A 11 -9.09 12.13 -13.27
C CYS A 11 -10.46 11.70 -12.73
N ALA A 12 -11.45 12.59 -12.71
CA ALA A 12 -12.79 12.29 -12.21
C ALA A 12 -13.52 11.22 -13.05
N ARG A 13 -13.44 11.31 -14.39
CA ARG A 13 -13.99 10.27 -15.27
C ARG A 13 -13.30 8.93 -15.10
N LEU A 14 -11.96 8.93 -15.05
CA LEU A 14 -11.19 7.72 -14.77
C LEU A 14 -11.59 7.12 -13.42
N HIS A 15 -11.72 7.94 -12.37
CA HIS A 15 -12.12 7.52 -11.03
C HIS A 15 -13.51 6.86 -11.02
N ALA A 16 -14.49 7.49 -11.67
CA ALA A 16 -15.84 6.95 -11.79
C ALA A 16 -15.89 5.63 -12.58
N ASP A 17 -15.04 5.50 -13.60
CA ASP A 17 -14.90 4.25 -14.36
C ASP A 17 -14.28 3.12 -13.54
N LEU A 18 -13.24 3.43 -12.77
CA LEU A 18 -12.57 2.45 -11.91
C LEU A 18 -13.50 2.00 -10.78
N SER A 19 -14.20 2.92 -10.12
CA SER A 19 -15.09 2.61 -9.00
C SER A 19 -16.31 1.75 -9.39
N ARG A 20 -16.70 1.75 -10.67
CA ARG A 20 -17.77 0.90 -11.20
C ARG A 20 -17.27 -0.44 -11.74
N HIS A 21 -15.96 -0.67 -11.78
CA HIS A 21 -15.39 -1.89 -12.31
C HIS A 21 -15.69 -3.07 -11.37
N VAL A 22 -15.93 -4.25 -11.94
CA VAL A 22 -16.28 -5.46 -11.16
C VAL A 22 -15.21 -5.87 -10.15
N LEU A 23 -13.95 -5.54 -10.41
CA LEU A 23 -12.81 -5.81 -9.52
C LEU A 23 -12.65 -4.76 -8.41
N ALA A 24 -13.42 -3.68 -8.41
CA ALA A 24 -13.21 -2.55 -7.51
C ALA A 24 -13.66 -2.81 -6.07
N TRP A 25 -14.54 -3.79 -5.84
CA TRP A 25 -15.23 -3.97 -4.56
C TRP A 25 -14.33 -4.04 -3.31
N PRO A 26 -13.12 -4.65 -3.30
CA PRO A 26 -12.24 -4.64 -2.12
C PRO A 26 -11.54 -3.30 -1.90
N PHE A 27 -11.58 -2.41 -2.89
CA PHE A 27 -10.83 -1.17 -2.96
C PHE A 27 -11.73 0.06 -2.81
N LEU A 28 -13.05 -0.11 -2.65
CA LEU A 28 -14.01 1.01 -2.59
C LEU A 28 -13.91 1.79 -1.28
N GLU A 29 -13.52 1.14 -0.20
CA GLU A 29 -13.47 1.71 1.15
C GLU A 29 -12.13 1.41 1.82
N PRO A 30 -11.73 2.21 2.83
CA PRO A 30 -10.54 1.93 3.62
C PRO A 30 -10.60 0.53 4.26
N VAL A 31 -9.46 -0.15 4.33
CA VAL A 31 -9.35 -1.42 5.05
C VAL A 31 -9.64 -1.17 6.54
N ASP A 32 -10.64 -1.86 7.08
CA ASP A 32 -10.94 -1.92 8.51
C ASP A 32 -10.29 -3.16 9.14
N PRO A 33 -9.16 -3.01 9.86
CA PRO A 33 -8.45 -4.16 10.41
C PRO A 33 -9.20 -4.89 11.52
N VAL A 34 -10.15 -4.23 12.19
CA VAL A 34 -10.96 -4.82 13.25
C VAL A 34 -12.07 -5.65 12.64
N ALA A 35 -12.84 -5.08 11.71
CA ALA A 35 -13.94 -5.79 11.04
C ALA A 35 -13.45 -7.01 10.24
N LEU A 36 -12.25 -6.91 9.65
CA LEU A 36 -11.64 -7.98 8.87
C LEU A 36 -10.77 -8.94 9.70
N ASN A 37 -10.65 -8.72 11.01
CA ASN A 37 -9.82 -9.52 11.92
C ASN A 37 -8.35 -9.64 11.47
N VAL A 38 -7.77 -8.53 11.02
CA VAL A 38 -6.38 -8.40 10.55
C VAL A 38 -5.62 -7.32 11.35
N PRO A 39 -5.49 -7.47 12.69
CA PRO A 39 -4.99 -6.40 13.57
C PRO A 39 -3.57 -5.91 13.25
N THR A 40 -2.78 -6.69 12.52
CA THR A 40 -1.41 -6.35 12.09
C THR A 40 -1.36 -5.57 10.76
N TYR A 41 -2.51 -5.15 10.21
CA TYR A 41 -2.55 -4.45 8.93
C TYR A 41 -1.64 -3.21 8.89
N PHE A 42 -1.74 -2.34 9.89
CA PHE A 42 -0.93 -1.12 9.97
C PHE A 42 0.54 -1.37 10.38
N ASP A 43 0.88 -2.58 10.86
CA ASP A 43 2.28 -2.97 11.07
C ASP A 43 3.00 -3.26 9.73
N VAL A 44 2.23 -3.67 8.71
CA VAL A 44 2.72 -3.99 7.38
C VAL A 44 2.55 -2.80 6.43
N ILE A 45 1.38 -2.16 6.44
CA ILE A 45 0.99 -1.09 5.53
C ILE A 45 1.05 0.27 6.23
N SER A 46 2.06 1.05 5.88
CA SER A 46 2.31 2.36 6.51
C SER A 46 1.48 3.50 5.94
N ASN A 47 1.03 3.42 4.69
CA ASN A 47 0.22 4.45 4.05
C ASN A 47 -0.95 3.80 3.33
N PRO A 48 -2.07 3.52 4.03
CA PRO A 48 -3.28 2.94 3.44
C PRO A 48 -3.83 3.84 2.33
N MET A 49 -4.45 3.23 1.33
CA MET A 49 -5.13 3.95 0.25
C MET A 49 -6.23 3.08 -0.35
N ASP A 50 -7.31 3.71 -0.76
CA ASP A 50 -8.52 3.13 -1.34
C ASP A 50 -9.22 4.16 -2.25
N LEU A 51 -10.15 3.70 -3.10
CA LEU A 51 -10.87 4.56 -4.03
C LEU A 51 -11.77 5.57 -3.31
N GLY A 52 -12.38 5.25 -2.17
CA GLY A 52 -13.16 6.19 -1.38
C GLY A 52 -12.32 7.39 -0.93
N THR A 53 -11.16 7.12 -0.33
CA THR A 53 -10.17 8.13 0.05
C THR A 53 -9.68 8.93 -1.16
N MET A 54 -9.34 8.26 -2.26
CA MET A 54 -8.92 8.95 -3.48
C MET A 54 -10.01 9.85 -4.06
N GLY A 55 -11.27 9.42 -4.02
CA GLY A 55 -12.42 10.21 -4.46
C GLY A 55 -12.62 11.44 -3.60
N ALA A 56 -12.49 11.31 -2.28
CA ALA A 56 -12.53 12.43 -1.34
C ALA A 56 -11.42 13.45 -1.61
N LYS A 57 -10.17 12.99 -1.77
CA LYS A 57 -9.02 13.84 -2.13
C LYS A 57 -9.22 14.56 -3.46
N LEU A 58 -9.75 13.86 -4.47
CA LEU A 58 -10.04 14.45 -5.76
C LEU A 58 -11.09 15.57 -5.62
N ASN A 59 -12.19 15.33 -4.93
CA ASN A 59 -13.26 16.31 -4.71
C ASN A 59 -12.79 17.53 -3.89
N ALA A 60 -11.89 17.32 -2.93
CA ALA A 60 -11.29 18.40 -2.14
C ALA A 60 -10.26 19.25 -2.93
N GLY A 61 -9.83 18.77 -4.10
CA GLY A 61 -8.79 19.43 -4.90
C GLY A 61 -7.38 19.20 -4.36
N ASP A 62 -7.18 18.12 -3.59
CA ASP A 62 -5.89 17.79 -2.96
C ASP A 62 -4.85 17.26 -3.96
N TYR A 63 -5.28 16.94 -5.19
CA TYR A 63 -4.37 16.60 -6.28
C TYR A 63 -4.07 17.85 -7.11
N HIS A 64 -2.80 18.24 -7.11
CA HIS A 64 -2.27 19.37 -7.89
C HIS A 64 -1.86 18.95 -9.30
N ASP A 65 -1.63 17.66 -9.52
CA ASP A 65 -1.27 17.07 -10.82
C ASP A 65 -1.85 15.65 -10.96
N PRO A 66 -2.22 15.18 -12.18
CA PRO A 66 -2.70 13.81 -12.38
C PRO A 66 -1.72 12.74 -11.89
N ALA A 67 -0.41 13.02 -11.87
CA ALA A 67 0.57 12.08 -11.36
C ALA A 67 0.39 11.77 -9.87
N GLU A 68 -0.13 12.71 -9.07
CA GLU A 68 -0.41 12.49 -7.66
C GLU A 68 -1.60 11.53 -7.48
N TYR A 69 -2.68 11.72 -8.25
CA TYR A 69 -3.80 10.78 -8.30
C TYR A 69 -3.33 9.38 -8.72
N ARG A 70 -2.47 9.31 -9.74
CA ARG A 70 -1.90 8.03 -10.20
C ARG A 70 -1.02 7.38 -9.14
N ALA A 71 -0.25 8.17 -8.38
CA ALA A 71 0.62 7.65 -7.34
C ALA A 71 -0.20 6.94 -6.25
N ASP A 72 -1.31 7.53 -5.82
CA ASP A 72 -2.23 6.92 -4.86
C ASP A 72 -2.93 5.69 -5.45
N LEU A 73 -3.30 5.72 -6.73
CA LEU A 73 -3.87 4.56 -7.42
C LEU A 73 -2.90 3.36 -7.41
N LEU A 74 -1.63 3.59 -7.72
CA LEU A 74 -0.60 2.55 -7.69
C LEU A 74 -0.26 2.10 -6.27
N LEU A 75 -0.29 3.03 -5.30
CA LEU A 75 -0.07 2.71 -3.89
C LEU A 75 -1.16 1.78 -3.35
N MET A 76 -2.42 2.03 -3.67
CA MET A 76 -3.54 1.17 -3.32
C MET A 76 -3.31 -0.28 -3.78
N PHE A 77 -2.93 -0.49 -5.05
CA PHE A 77 -2.60 -1.83 -5.56
C PHE A 77 -1.37 -2.43 -4.89
N ALA A 78 -0.30 -1.65 -4.70
CA ALA A 78 0.92 -2.13 -4.04
C ALA A 78 0.66 -2.57 -2.60
N ASN A 79 -0.14 -1.82 -1.84
CA ASN A 79 -0.53 -2.17 -0.48
C ASN A 79 -1.34 -3.46 -0.44
N ALA A 80 -2.29 -3.62 -1.36
CA ALA A 80 -3.11 -4.83 -1.45
C ALA A 80 -2.26 -6.06 -1.76
N ILE A 81 -1.31 -5.96 -2.68
CA ILE A 81 -0.39 -7.05 -3.03
C ILE A 81 0.58 -7.35 -1.87
N GLU A 82 1.14 -6.32 -1.22
CA GLU A 82 2.08 -6.48 -0.10
C GLU A 82 1.42 -7.16 1.10
N PHE A 83 0.20 -6.73 1.46
CA PHE A 83 -0.48 -7.26 2.64
C PHE A 83 -0.99 -8.69 2.42
N ASN A 84 -1.68 -8.94 1.31
CA ASN A 84 -2.34 -10.22 1.09
C ASN A 84 -1.38 -11.31 0.62
N GLN A 85 -0.22 -10.93 0.05
CA GLN A 85 0.78 -11.84 -0.52
C GLN A 85 0.17 -12.78 -1.58
N ASP A 86 1.02 -13.56 -2.27
CA ASP A 86 0.53 -14.54 -3.24
C ASP A 86 0.20 -15.84 -2.51
N ASP A 87 -1.08 -16.20 -2.46
CA ASP A 87 -1.54 -17.49 -1.95
C ASP A 87 -2.05 -18.41 -3.07
N GLU A 88 -1.74 -18.07 -4.33
CA GLU A 88 -2.13 -18.78 -5.56
C GLU A 88 -3.65 -18.90 -5.78
N ARG A 89 -4.50 -18.33 -4.92
CA ARG A 89 -5.95 -18.34 -5.12
C ARG A 89 -6.37 -17.29 -6.14
N GLU A 90 -7.13 -17.71 -7.14
CA GLU A 90 -7.59 -16.84 -8.23
C GLU A 90 -8.45 -15.67 -7.71
N ASP A 91 -9.20 -15.88 -6.63
CA ASP A 91 -10.04 -14.90 -5.95
C ASP A 91 -9.33 -14.14 -4.81
N SER A 92 -8.00 -14.24 -4.71
CA SER A 92 -7.26 -13.46 -3.71
C SER A 92 -7.28 -11.96 -4.03
N VAL A 93 -7.30 -11.13 -3.00
CA VAL A 93 -7.24 -9.67 -3.15
C VAL A 93 -5.94 -9.24 -3.86
N ALA A 94 -4.84 -10.00 -3.69
CA ALA A 94 -3.60 -9.77 -4.43
C ALA A 94 -3.77 -9.99 -5.95
N ASN A 95 -4.45 -11.08 -6.36
CA ASN A 95 -4.73 -11.33 -7.77
C ASN A 95 -5.73 -10.34 -8.37
N MET A 96 -6.79 -10.00 -7.63
CA MET A 96 -7.71 -8.93 -8.01
C MET A 96 -6.98 -7.60 -8.19
N ALA A 97 -6.05 -7.24 -7.29
CA ALA A 97 -5.24 -6.02 -7.41
C ALA A 97 -4.40 -6.01 -8.68
N ARG A 98 -3.73 -7.13 -9.02
CA ARG A 98 -2.92 -7.24 -10.25
C ARG A 98 -3.77 -7.10 -11.51
N GLN A 99 -4.90 -7.82 -11.58
CA GLN A 99 -5.82 -7.73 -12.72
C GLN A 99 -6.40 -6.32 -12.85
N PHE A 100 -6.80 -5.72 -11.71
CA PHE A 100 -7.38 -4.39 -11.71
C PHE A 100 -6.35 -3.31 -12.06
N GLN A 101 -5.08 -3.48 -11.66
CA GLN A 101 -3.98 -2.60 -12.06
C GLN A 101 -3.77 -2.59 -13.58
N VAL A 102 -3.88 -3.74 -14.26
CA VAL A 102 -3.81 -3.81 -15.74
C VAL A 102 -4.94 -3.01 -16.38
N VAL A 103 -6.18 -3.18 -15.90
CA VAL A 103 -7.34 -2.40 -16.36
C VAL A 103 -7.15 -0.91 -16.10
N ALA A 104 -6.68 -0.55 -14.91
CA ALA A 104 -6.44 0.83 -14.53
C ALA A 104 -5.39 1.50 -15.40
N ARG A 105 -4.32 0.78 -15.76
CA ARG A 105 -3.29 1.27 -16.69
C ARG A 105 -3.85 1.48 -18.10
N ALA A 106 -4.60 0.51 -18.63
CA ALA A 106 -5.21 0.64 -19.94
C ALA A 106 -6.20 1.84 -20.01
N LYS A 107 -7.00 2.04 -18.96
CA LYS A 107 -7.87 3.21 -18.86
C LYS A 107 -7.06 4.50 -18.75
N TRP A 108 -6.04 4.54 -17.89
CA TRP A 108 -5.15 5.70 -17.78
C TRP A 108 -4.63 6.14 -19.15
N ASP A 109 -4.11 5.21 -19.94
CA ASP A 109 -3.57 5.50 -21.27
C ASP A 109 -4.63 6.07 -22.22
N SER A 110 -5.90 5.63 -22.11
CA SER A 110 -7.01 6.20 -22.89
C SER A 110 -7.42 7.63 -22.49
N TYR A 111 -7.22 8.02 -21.22
CA TYR A 111 -7.57 9.36 -20.73
C TYR A 111 -6.42 10.38 -20.87
N PHE A 112 -5.17 9.88 -20.96
CA PHE A 112 -3.95 10.70 -20.85
C PHE A 112 -2.91 10.44 -21.97
N SER A 113 -3.34 10.21 -23.23
CA SER A 113 -2.50 9.82 -24.39
C SER A 113 -1.09 10.44 -24.53
N GLU A 114 -0.18 9.71 -25.17
CA GLU A 114 1.29 9.79 -25.14
C GLU A 114 2.00 11.16 -25.28
N ALA A 115 1.40 12.19 -25.88
CA ALA A 115 2.06 13.50 -26.07
C ALA A 115 2.26 14.27 -24.76
N ALA A 116 1.62 13.88 -23.66
CA ALA A 116 1.72 14.59 -22.38
C ALA A 116 2.65 13.91 -21.36
N LEU A 117 2.89 12.60 -21.43
CA LEU A 117 3.54 11.84 -20.35
C LEU A 117 4.27 10.57 -20.85
N THR A 118 4.93 10.61 -22.01
CA THR A 118 5.75 9.49 -22.47
C THR A 118 7.00 9.34 -21.59
N ASP A 119 7.22 8.10 -21.17
CA ASP A 119 8.27 7.59 -20.26
C ASP A 119 8.07 7.73 -18.73
N TRP A 120 6.88 7.34 -18.24
CA TRP A 120 6.55 7.37 -16.80
C TRP A 120 6.08 6.05 -16.19
N GLY A 121 5.63 5.07 -16.99
CA GLY A 121 5.31 3.74 -16.48
C GLY A 121 6.53 3.03 -15.91
N ALA A 122 7.63 3.03 -16.69
CA ALA A 122 8.91 2.46 -16.28
C ALA A 122 9.52 3.18 -15.07
N LYS A 123 9.38 4.51 -14.99
CA LYS A 123 9.93 5.30 -13.88
C LYS A 123 9.16 5.12 -12.57
N ALA A 124 7.82 5.05 -12.62
CA ALA A 124 7.00 4.79 -11.43
C ALA A 124 7.20 3.36 -10.90
N GLU A 125 7.35 2.39 -11.80
CA GLU A 125 7.63 1.00 -11.47
C GLU A 125 9.05 0.83 -10.90
N LEU A 126 10.05 1.48 -11.51
CA LEU A 126 11.40 1.59 -10.96
C LEU A 126 11.38 2.22 -9.56
N GLN A 127 10.65 3.32 -9.37
CA GLN A 127 10.54 3.96 -8.05
C GLN A 127 9.80 3.09 -7.03
N ALA A 128 8.77 2.35 -7.44
CA ALA A 128 8.10 1.41 -6.55
C ALA A 128 9.04 0.27 -6.16
N GLN A 129 9.83 -0.23 -7.11
CA GLN A 129 10.85 -1.25 -6.90
C GLN A 129 12.00 -0.73 -6.03
N GLU A 130 12.46 0.51 -6.23
CA GLU A 130 13.45 1.19 -5.40
C GLU A 130 12.92 1.39 -3.98
N ARG A 131 11.68 1.84 -3.81
CA ARG A 131 11.03 1.97 -2.50
C ARG A 131 10.87 0.61 -1.82
N PHE A 132 10.51 -0.44 -2.56
CA PHE A 132 10.44 -1.80 -2.04
C PHE A 132 11.82 -2.28 -1.57
N ILE A 133 12.85 -2.12 -2.40
CA ILE A 133 14.24 -2.44 -2.07
C ILE A 133 14.71 -1.64 -0.85
N GLN A 134 14.37 -0.35 -0.78
CA GLN A 134 14.73 0.54 0.33
C GLN A 134 14.03 0.13 1.62
N ARG A 135 12.71 -0.13 1.59
CA ARG A 135 11.94 -0.64 2.73
C ARG A 135 12.40 -2.03 3.16
N ALA A 136 12.81 -2.90 2.24
CA ALA A 136 13.37 -4.20 2.56
C ALA A 136 14.75 -4.06 3.24
N LYS A 137 15.59 -3.13 2.76
CA LYS A 137 16.85 -2.76 3.41
C LYS A 137 16.60 -2.19 4.81
N GLU A 138 15.66 -1.25 4.95
CA GLU A 138 15.27 -0.65 6.23
C GLU A 138 14.70 -1.68 7.19
N ARG A 139 13.77 -2.54 6.77
CA ARG A 139 13.26 -3.66 7.58
C ARG A 139 14.37 -4.60 8.02
N ARG A 140 15.33 -4.92 7.15
CA ARG A 140 16.49 -5.75 7.51
C ARG A 140 17.42 -5.05 8.50
N VAL A 141 17.64 -3.74 8.34
CA VAL A 141 18.42 -2.90 9.27
C VAL A 141 17.72 -2.76 10.62
N ILE A 142 16.42 -2.46 10.65
CA ILE A 142 15.58 -2.38 11.85
C ILE A 142 15.51 -3.73 12.54
N SER A 143 15.36 -4.83 11.81
CA SER A 143 15.33 -6.18 12.38
C SER A 143 16.67 -6.55 13.00
N ARG A 144 17.78 -6.19 12.33
CA ARG A 144 19.13 -6.35 12.87
C ARG A 144 19.34 -5.48 14.12
N TRP A 145 18.95 -4.20 14.07
CA TRP A 145 19.01 -3.30 15.22
C TRP A 145 18.16 -3.85 16.36
N LYS A 146 16.91 -4.26 16.15
CA LYS A 146 16.07 -4.85 17.20
C LYS A 146 16.73 -6.07 17.85
N ARG A 147 17.33 -6.96 17.05
CA ARG A 147 18.10 -8.14 17.51
C ARG A 147 19.36 -7.75 18.30
N ASP A 148 20.05 -6.71 17.87
CA ASP A 148 21.33 -6.25 18.41
C ASP A 148 21.15 -5.15 19.49
N SER A 149 19.93 -4.64 19.68
CA SER A 149 19.61 -3.50 20.53
C SER A 149 19.43 -3.86 21.99
N PHE A 150 19.45 -2.82 22.82
CA PHE A 150 19.10 -2.82 24.24
C PHE A 150 17.84 -3.64 24.56
N VAL A 151 16.82 -3.65 23.69
CA VAL A 151 15.57 -4.42 23.90
C VAL A 151 15.81 -5.94 23.88
N ALA A 152 16.64 -6.43 22.96
CA ALA A 152 17.00 -7.86 22.94
C ALA A 152 17.83 -8.27 24.16
N ARG A 153 18.68 -7.35 24.67
CA ARG A 153 19.41 -7.56 25.94
C ARG A 153 18.45 -7.60 27.13
N LEU A 154 17.55 -6.63 27.22
CA LEU A 154 16.57 -6.53 28.30
C LEU A 154 15.60 -7.72 28.33
N ASN A 155 15.22 -8.24 27.16
CA ASN A 155 14.40 -9.44 27.04
C ASN A 155 15.16 -10.72 27.46
N ARG A 156 16.47 -10.82 27.18
CA ARG A 156 17.31 -11.91 27.72
C ARG A 156 17.40 -11.82 29.25
N ASP A 157 17.68 -10.63 29.77
CA ASP A 157 17.82 -10.40 31.21
C ASP A 157 16.52 -10.74 31.96
N LYS A 158 15.36 -10.33 31.43
CA LYS A 158 14.04 -10.69 31.97
C LYS A 158 13.74 -12.19 31.93
N MET A 159 14.16 -12.88 30.88
CA MET A 159 13.97 -14.33 30.75
C MET A 159 14.86 -15.11 31.73
N ASP A 160 16.09 -14.66 31.94
CA ASP A 160 17.02 -15.27 32.90
C ASP A 160 16.58 -15.01 34.34
N GLU A 161 16.04 -13.83 34.64
CA GLU A 161 15.42 -13.53 35.92
C GLU A 161 14.21 -14.44 36.20
N ARG A 162 13.34 -14.62 35.20
CA ARG A 162 12.20 -15.55 35.30
C ARG A 162 12.65 -17.01 35.49
N ARG A 163 13.73 -17.45 34.83
CA ARG A 163 14.32 -18.79 35.03
C ARG A 163 14.87 -18.97 36.45
N ARG A 164 15.55 -17.97 37.00
CA ARG A 164 16.07 -17.99 38.38
C ARG A 164 14.93 -18.07 39.40
N LEU A 165 13.86 -17.30 39.21
CA LEU A 165 12.69 -17.32 40.09
C LEU A 165 12.00 -18.69 40.08
N VAL A 166 11.83 -19.30 38.91
CA VAL A 166 11.24 -20.65 38.78
C VAL A 166 12.13 -21.73 39.41
N ALA A 167 13.46 -21.61 39.30
CA ALA A 167 14.39 -22.54 39.94
C ALA A 167 14.42 -22.42 41.48
N SER A 168 14.11 -21.25 42.03
CA SER A 168 14.09 -20.99 43.48
C SER A 168 12.79 -21.38 44.21
N HIS A 169 11.71 -21.68 43.49
CA HIS A 169 10.41 -22.09 44.05
C HIS A 169 10.14 -23.59 43.88
N GLY A 170 11.16 -24.37 43.54
CA GLY A 170 11.09 -25.82 43.29
C GLY A 170 11.72 -26.70 44.37
N GLU A 171 12.03 -26.16 45.55
CA GLU A 171 12.41 -26.92 46.75
C GLU A 171 11.30 -26.89 47.82
#